data_AF-A0AAE7CX49-F1
#
_entry.id   AF-A0AAE7CX49-F1
#
_cell.length_a   1.000
_cell.length_b   1.000
_cell.length_c   1.000
_cell.angle_alpha   90.00
_cell.angle_beta   90.00
_cell.angle_gamma   90.00
#
_symmetry.space_group_name_H-M   'P 1'
#
loop_
_entity.id
_entity.type
_entity.pdbx_description
1 polymer ?
#
loop_
_entity_poly.entity_id
_entity_poly.type
_entity_poly.pdbx_seq_one_letter_code
_entity_poly.pdbx_strand_id
1 'polypeptide(L)'
;MQIDHFDVQSPALIGGESSEAEILGAAVWLWMHSPLHRDAPLQALSTLLLPIIKHQQYVVVSQQQQPIFFMSWAWLDAEAERRYLTQPSILMPQDDWACGDRMWIIDWVAPFGHSRAMRHLVGHTLLPDYCFRSLDHQGARRGKRVFVHHGDQVSRQSRDHWLQQHPLAEPLPEICIR
;
A
#
# COMPACT_ATOMS: atom_id res chain seq x y z
N MET A 1 -16.00 -3.63 8.82
CA MET A 1 -17.26 -3.21 8.14
C MET A 1 -17.52 -4.23 7.05
N GLN A 2 -18.74 -4.74 6.96
CA GLN A 2 -19.10 -5.68 5.89
C GLN A 2 -19.29 -4.93 4.56
N ILE A 3 -18.52 -5.34 3.56
CA ILE A 3 -18.67 -4.90 2.17
C ILE A 3 -18.80 -6.18 1.33
N ASP A 4 -19.97 -6.39 0.73
CA ASP A 4 -20.38 -7.65 0.10
C ASP A 4 -20.26 -8.85 1.06
N HIS A 5 -19.26 -9.72 0.85
CA HIS A 5 -18.97 -10.91 1.64
C HIS A 5 -17.62 -10.80 2.38
N PHE A 6 -17.04 -9.61 2.38
CA PHE A 6 -15.76 -9.30 3.00
C PHE A 6 -15.97 -8.49 4.28
N ASP A 7 -15.24 -8.86 5.34
CA ASP A 7 -15.06 -7.96 6.47
C ASP A 7 -13.82 -7.10 6.25
N VAL A 8 -14.03 -5.80 6.13
CA VAL A 8 -12.99 -4.82 5.81
C VAL A 8 -12.67 -3.97 7.04
N GLN A 9 -11.40 -3.93 7.42
CA GLN A 9 -10.87 -3.07 8.48
C GLN A 9 -9.93 -2.04 7.87
N SER A 10 -10.32 -0.76 7.93
CA SER A 10 -9.48 0.38 7.50
C SER A 10 -9.97 1.67 8.17
N PRO A 11 -9.53 1.95 9.41
CA PRO A 11 -10.02 3.10 10.17
C PRO A 11 -9.90 4.43 9.43
N ALA A 12 -8.82 4.64 8.67
CA ALA A 12 -8.60 5.87 7.92
C ALA A 12 -9.57 6.07 6.73
N LEU A 13 -10.10 5.00 6.12
CA LEU A 13 -10.93 5.08 4.92
C LEU A 13 -12.43 4.91 5.20
N ILE A 14 -12.78 4.04 6.14
CA ILE A 14 -14.18 3.67 6.41
C ILE A 14 -14.56 3.82 7.90
N GLY A 15 -13.67 4.36 8.72
CA GLY A 15 -13.86 4.50 10.16
C GLY A 15 -13.79 3.18 10.92
N GLY A 16 -14.14 3.25 12.21
CA GLY A 16 -14.07 2.12 13.14
C GLY A 16 -12.79 2.09 13.96
N GLU A 17 -12.70 1.10 14.84
CA GLU A 17 -11.55 0.89 15.73
C GLU A 17 -10.83 -0.40 15.35
N SER A 18 -9.54 -0.45 15.66
CA SER A 18 -8.65 -1.56 15.36
C SER A 18 -7.59 -1.69 16.45
N SER A 19 -7.31 -2.91 16.89
CA SER A 19 -6.16 -3.17 17.75
C SER A 19 -4.88 -3.23 16.93
N GLU A 20 -3.86 -2.44 17.26
CA GLU A 20 -2.56 -2.48 16.57
C GLU A 20 -1.96 -3.89 16.55
N ALA A 21 -2.12 -4.65 17.64
CA ALA A 21 -1.64 -6.01 17.75
C ALA A 21 -2.40 -6.99 16.84
N GLU A 22 -3.71 -6.79 16.69
CA GLU A 22 -4.54 -7.59 15.78
C GLU A 22 -4.12 -7.36 14.33
N ILE A 23 -3.96 -6.09 13.94
CA ILE A 23 -3.56 -5.72 12.57
C ILE A 23 -2.13 -6.19 12.28
N LEU A 24 -1.20 -6.02 13.22
CA LEU A 24 0.15 -6.55 13.09
C LEU A 24 0.13 -8.08 12.92
N GLY A 25 -0.66 -8.78 13.73
CA GLY A 25 -0.84 -10.22 13.63
C GLY A 25 -1.36 -10.65 12.26
N ALA A 26 -2.40 -9.98 11.75
CA ALA A 26 -2.99 -10.26 10.44
C ALA A 26 -2.00 -10.00 9.29
N ALA A 27 -1.29 -8.87 9.32
CA ALA A 27 -0.29 -8.51 8.32
C ALA A 27 0.86 -9.52 8.28
N VAL A 28 1.43 -9.86 9.45
CA VAL A 28 2.52 -10.83 9.55
C VAL A 28 2.08 -12.22 9.13
N TRP A 29 0.88 -12.66 9.53
CA TRP A 29 0.33 -13.94 9.09
C TRP A 29 0.21 -14.00 7.56
N LEU A 30 -0.28 -12.93 6.91
CA LEU A 30 -0.37 -12.85 5.45
C LEU A 30 1.02 -12.81 4.79
N TRP A 31 1.99 -12.12 5.39
CA TRP A 31 3.38 -12.09 4.93
C TRP A 31 4.03 -13.47 4.91
N MET A 32 3.76 -14.32 5.91
CA MET A 32 4.26 -15.71 5.95
C MET A 32 3.79 -16.54 4.74
N HIS A 33 2.67 -16.18 4.12
CA HIS A 33 2.14 -16.82 2.92
C HIS A 33 2.59 -16.13 1.61
N SER A 34 3.38 -15.06 1.66
CA SER A 34 3.86 -14.31 0.51
C SER A 34 5.35 -14.57 0.25
N PRO A 35 5.74 -15.10 -0.93
CA PRO A 35 7.17 -15.31 -1.26
C PRO A 35 8.04 -14.04 -1.17
N LEU A 36 7.45 -12.86 -1.36
CA LEU A 36 8.17 -11.58 -1.26
C LEU A 36 8.47 -11.15 0.18
N HIS A 37 7.73 -11.67 1.16
CA HIS A 37 7.74 -11.16 2.54
C HIS A 37 8.12 -12.23 3.58
N ARG A 38 7.94 -13.51 3.26
CA ARG A 38 8.08 -14.63 4.22
C ARG A 38 9.45 -14.76 4.87
N ASP A 39 10.49 -14.20 4.25
CA ASP A 39 11.87 -14.24 4.75
C ASP A 39 12.29 -12.92 5.44
N ALA A 40 11.36 -11.98 5.64
CA ALA A 40 11.61 -10.76 6.39
C ALA A 40 12.02 -11.10 7.85
N PRO A 41 13.13 -10.56 8.37
CA PRO A 41 13.53 -10.82 9.75
C PRO A 41 12.51 -10.29 10.75
N LEU A 42 12.24 -11.04 11.83
CA LEU A 42 11.25 -10.65 12.85
C LEU A 42 11.51 -9.24 13.43
N GLN A 43 12.78 -8.90 13.67
CA GLN A 43 13.17 -7.58 14.16
C GLN A 43 12.75 -6.42 13.24
N ALA A 44 12.64 -6.69 11.92
CA ALA A 44 12.42 -5.66 10.91
C ALA A 44 10.94 -5.28 10.84
N LEU A 45 10.05 -6.16 11.32
CA LEU A 45 8.60 -5.96 11.29
C LEU A 45 8.19 -4.70 12.04
N SER A 46 8.86 -4.39 13.16
CA SER A 46 8.56 -3.17 13.93
C SER A 46 8.82 -1.91 13.13
N THR A 47 9.90 -1.87 12.36
CA THR A 47 10.25 -0.73 11.50
C THR A 47 9.41 -0.68 10.23
N LEU A 48 9.08 -1.83 9.64
CA LEU A 48 8.38 -1.89 8.35
C LEU A 48 6.85 -1.73 8.49
N LEU A 49 6.25 -2.26 9.56
CA LEU A 49 4.80 -2.31 9.73
C LEU A 49 4.26 -1.31 10.75
N LEU A 50 4.93 -1.10 11.89
CA LEU A 50 4.35 -0.27 12.96
C LEU A 50 4.13 1.19 12.59
N PRO A 51 5.00 1.90 11.84
CA PRO A 51 4.73 3.28 11.44
C PRO A 51 3.39 3.37 10.69
N ILE A 52 3.19 2.51 9.70
CA ILE A 52 1.98 2.45 8.88
C ILE A 52 0.75 2.10 9.75
N ILE A 53 0.86 1.10 10.63
CA ILE A 53 -0.24 0.67 11.51
C ILE A 53 -0.66 1.80 12.46
N LYS A 54 0.31 2.50 13.07
CA LYS A 54 0.05 3.63 13.97
C LYS A 54 -0.62 4.80 13.26
N HIS A 55 -0.25 5.04 12.00
CA HIS A 55 -0.90 6.05 11.16
C HIS A 55 -2.23 5.55 10.54
N GLN A 56 -2.67 4.32 10.84
CA GLN A 56 -3.88 3.70 10.28
C GLN A 56 -3.89 3.61 8.75
N GLN A 57 -2.72 3.58 8.13
CA GLN A 57 -2.54 3.60 6.67
C GLN A 57 -2.59 2.19 6.08
N TYR A 58 -3.65 1.44 6.38
CA TYR A 58 -3.80 0.06 5.92
C TYR A 58 -5.24 -0.34 5.62
N VAL A 59 -5.39 -1.44 4.90
CA VAL A 59 -6.62 -2.22 4.74
C VAL A 59 -6.31 -3.67 5.07
N VAL A 60 -7.04 -4.24 6.02
CA VAL A 60 -7.11 -5.69 6.22
C VAL A 60 -8.48 -6.15 5.75
N VAL A 61 -8.52 -7.21 4.94
CA VAL A 61 -9.77 -7.87 4.56
C VAL A 61 -9.74 -9.30 5.02
N SER A 62 -10.84 -9.71 5.65
CA SER A 62 -11.05 -11.06 6.16
C SER A 62 -12.30 -11.69 5.56
N GLN A 63 -12.28 -13.01 5.44
CA GLN A 63 -13.43 -13.84 5.09
C GLN A 63 -13.53 -14.97 6.12
N GLN A 64 -14.70 -15.14 6.75
CA GLN A 64 -14.91 -16.14 7.81
C GLN A 64 -13.84 -16.06 8.92
N GLN A 65 -13.52 -14.84 9.38
CA GLN A 65 -12.49 -14.54 10.40
C GLN A 65 -11.04 -14.84 10.01
N GLN A 66 -10.79 -15.27 8.77
CA GLN A 66 -9.44 -15.46 8.25
C GLN A 66 -9.02 -14.24 7.44
N PRO A 67 -7.86 -13.60 7.73
CA PRO A 67 -7.34 -12.54 6.88
C PRO A 67 -6.95 -13.12 5.52
N ILE A 68 -7.41 -12.47 4.44
CA ILE A 68 -7.16 -12.90 3.05
C ILE A 68 -6.37 -11.86 2.25
N PHE A 69 -6.33 -10.62 2.75
CA PHE A 69 -5.67 -9.50 2.10
C PHE A 69 -5.18 -8.46 3.10
N PHE A 70 -3.99 -7.94 2.83
CA PHE A 70 -3.41 -6.79 3.49
C PHE A 70 -2.88 -5.83 2.43
N MET A 71 -3.25 -4.57 2.55
CA MET A 71 -2.65 -3.47 1.82
C MET A 71 -2.21 -2.41 2.81
N SER A 72 -1.06 -1.82 2.55
CA SER A 72 -0.56 -0.66 3.29
C SER A 72 -0.19 0.46 2.34
N TRP A 73 -0.23 1.69 2.83
CA TRP A 73 0.30 2.83 2.10
C TRP A 73 1.10 3.76 2.99
N ALA A 74 1.85 4.64 2.33
CA ALA A 74 2.56 5.76 2.92
C ALA A 74 2.14 7.06 2.25
N TRP A 75 2.09 8.14 3.02
CA TRP A 75 1.95 9.50 2.53
C TRP A 75 3.32 10.17 2.55
N LEU A 76 4.00 10.21 1.41
CA LEU A 76 5.37 10.71 1.32
C LEU A 76 5.39 12.15 0.81
N ASP A 77 6.37 12.93 1.26
CA ASP A 77 6.81 14.12 0.52
C ASP A 77 7.83 13.73 -0.56
N ALA A 78 8.34 14.72 -1.32
CA ALA A 78 9.29 14.45 -2.40
C ALA A 78 10.64 13.88 -1.92
N GLU A 79 11.08 14.23 -0.71
CA GLU A 79 12.39 13.82 -0.18
C GLU A 79 12.31 12.43 0.46
N ALA A 80 11.23 12.13 1.18
CA ALA A 80 10.89 10.79 1.64
C ALA A 80 10.64 9.84 0.46
N GLU A 81 9.97 10.29 -0.61
CA GLU A 81 9.80 9.51 -1.85
C GLU A 81 11.16 9.16 -2.47
N ARG A 82 12.07 10.13 -2.57
CA ARG A 82 13.44 9.87 -3.04
C ARG A 82 14.15 8.82 -2.19
N ARG A 83 14.09 8.91 -0.86
CA ARG A 83 14.67 7.91 0.05
C ARG A 83 14.04 6.54 -0.16
N TYR A 84 12.72 6.45 -0.23
CA TYR A 84 11.99 5.21 -0.49
C TYR A 84 12.42 4.54 -1.81
N LEU A 85 12.64 5.33 -2.87
CA LEU A 85 13.02 4.82 -4.18
C LEU A 85 14.48 4.38 -4.27
N THR A 86 15.37 4.95 -3.44
CA THR A 86 16.82 4.78 -3.55
C THR A 86 17.43 3.92 -2.45
N GLN A 87 16.78 3.80 -1.29
CA GLN A 87 17.31 3.11 -0.11
C GLN A 87 16.43 1.93 0.29
N PRO A 88 16.97 0.92 1.01
CA PRO A 88 16.16 -0.11 1.64
C PRO A 88 15.16 0.49 2.63
N SER A 89 13.90 0.05 2.58
CA SER A 89 12.82 0.60 3.43
C SER A 89 13.09 0.51 4.93
N ILE A 90 13.90 -0.45 5.36
CA ILE A 90 14.32 -0.61 6.77
C ILE A 90 15.15 0.57 7.30
N LEU A 91 15.74 1.36 6.40
CA LEU A 91 16.53 2.55 6.75
C LEU A 91 15.69 3.83 6.76
N MET A 92 14.41 3.76 6.40
CA MET A 92 13.54 4.95 6.39
C MET A 92 13.28 5.46 7.82
N PRO A 93 13.44 6.76 8.07
CA PRO A 93 12.95 7.40 9.28
C PRO A 93 11.46 7.12 9.52
N GLN A 94 11.04 7.02 10.78
CA GLN A 94 9.63 6.74 11.10
C GLN A 94 8.68 7.85 10.59
N ASP A 95 9.11 9.10 10.68
CA ASP A 95 8.30 10.26 10.27
C ASP A 95 8.10 10.34 8.76
N ASP A 96 8.95 9.68 7.95
CA ASP A 96 8.82 9.68 6.49
C ASP A 96 7.56 8.95 6.01
N TRP A 97 7.02 8.01 6.79
CA TRP A 97 5.89 7.18 6.37
C TRP A 97 4.56 7.95 6.28
N ALA A 98 4.50 9.17 6.82
CA ALA A 98 3.31 10.02 6.87
C ALA A 98 3.66 11.53 6.88
N CYS A 99 4.49 11.99 5.94
CA CYS A 99 5.01 13.37 5.88
C CYS A 99 4.52 14.23 4.71
N GLY A 100 3.70 13.70 3.78
CA GLY A 100 3.32 14.46 2.59
C GLY A 100 1.98 14.08 1.97
N ASP A 101 1.88 14.28 0.66
CA ASP A 101 0.66 14.14 -0.15
C ASP A 101 0.80 13.11 -1.29
N ARG A 102 1.93 12.41 -1.37
CA ARG A 102 2.21 11.39 -2.39
C ARG A 102 1.88 10.02 -1.85
N MET A 103 0.75 9.46 -2.26
CA MET A 103 0.34 8.13 -1.83
C MET A 103 1.16 7.04 -2.53
N TRP A 104 1.81 6.20 -1.74
CA TRP A 104 2.54 5.01 -2.20
C TRP A 104 1.98 3.75 -1.55
N ILE A 105 1.56 2.78 -2.36
CA ILE A 105 1.25 1.43 -1.89
C ILE A 105 2.56 0.73 -1.58
N ILE A 106 2.71 0.32 -0.32
CA ILE A 106 3.92 -0.30 0.21
C ILE A 106 3.78 -1.81 0.15
N ASP A 107 2.69 -2.34 0.70
CA ASP A 107 2.34 -3.74 0.66
C ASP A 107 1.04 -3.95 -0.11
N TRP A 108 1.03 -5.00 -0.94
CA TRP A 108 -0.17 -5.56 -1.55
C TRP A 108 -0.09 -7.09 -1.45
N VAL A 109 -0.72 -7.68 -0.45
CA VAL A 109 -0.52 -9.08 -0.07
C VAL A 109 -1.86 -9.81 -0.11
N ALA A 110 -2.08 -10.59 -1.17
CA ALA A 110 -3.27 -11.41 -1.39
C ALA A 110 -2.89 -12.86 -1.73
N PRO A 111 -2.33 -13.63 -0.78
CA PRO A 111 -1.62 -14.88 -1.07
C PRO A 111 -2.53 -16.02 -1.56
N PHE A 112 -3.84 -15.92 -1.36
CA PHE A 112 -4.81 -16.97 -1.71
C PHE A 112 -5.60 -16.67 -3.00
N GLY A 113 -5.06 -15.83 -3.89
CA GLY A 113 -5.66 -15.57 -5.20
C GLY A 113 -6.71 -14.44 -5.24
N HIS A 114 -6.89 -13.70 -4.14
CA HIS A 114 -7.88 -12.62 -4.04
C HIS A 114 -7.45 -11.30 -4.72
N SER A 115 -6.23 -11.20 -5.25
CA SER A 115 -5.66 -9.94 -5.76
C SER A 115 -6.57 -9.20 -6.75
N ARG A 116 -7.24 -9.92 -7.66
CA ARG A 116 -8.19 -9.30 -8.62
C ARG A 116 -9.42 -8.71 -7.94
N ALA A 117 -10.01 -9.45 -6.98
CA ALA A 117 -11.17 -8.97 -6.23
C ALA A 117 -10.79 -7.77 -5.36
N MET A 118 -9.61 -7.82 -4.73
CA MET A 118 -9.10 -6.72 -3.90
C MET A 118 -8.79 -5.47 -4.74
N ARG A 119 -8.28 -5.63 -5.97
CA ARG A 119 -8.10 -4.51 -6.90
C ARG A 119 -9.43 -3.81 -7.18
N HIS A 120 -10.49 -4.57 -7.42
CA HIS A 120 -11.83 -4.03 -7.63
C HIS A 120 -12.35 -3.32 -6.38
N LEU A 121 -12.29 -3.96 -5.21
CA LEU A 121 -12.72 -3.35 -3.94
C LEU A 121 -11.99 -2.04 -3.64
N VAL A 122 -10.66 -2.02 -3.82
CA VAL A 122 -9.85 -0.83 -3.57
C VAL A 122 -10.18 0.27 -4.56
N GLY A 123 -10.17 -0.02 -5.87
CA GLY A 123 -10.38 0.99 -6.90
C GLY A 123 -11.82 1.51 -6.99
N HIS A 124 -12.81 0.71 -6.61
CA HIS A 124 -14.22 1.06 -6.71
C HIS A 124 -14.79 1.67 -5.43
N THR A 125 -14.35 1.17 -4.26
CA THR A 125 -15.02 1.45 -2.99
C THR A 125 -14.13 2.22 -2.02
N LEU A 126 -12.86 1.81 -1.86
CA LEU A 126 -12.01 2.35 -0.79
C LEU A 126 -11.23 3.59 -1.21
N LEU A 127 -10.77 3.64 -2.46
CA LEU A 127 -9.97 4.72 -3.01
C LEU A 127 -10.49 5.17 -4.40
N PRO A 128 -11.81 5.42 -4.57
CA PRO A 128 -12.42 5.64 -5.89
C PRO A 128 -11.91 6.88 -6.63
N ASP A 129 -11.46 7.89 -5.90
CA ASP A 129 -11.07 9.21 -6.38
C ASP A 129 -9.57 9.51 -6.16
N TYR A 130 -8.78 8.51 -5.76
CA TYR A 130 -7.35 8.68 -5.49
C TYR A 130 -6.48 8.32 -6.70
N CYS A 131 -5.35 9.01 -6.81
CA CYS A 131 -4.18 8.56 -7.59
C CYS A 131 -3.09 8.12 -6.63
N PHE A 132 -2.40 7.04 -6.96
CA PHE A 132 -1.34 6.49 -6.12
C PHE A 132 -0.32 5.70 -6.93
N ARG A 133 0.85 5.47 -6.34
CA ARG A 133 1.97 4.75 -6.96
C ARG A 133 2.28 3.45 -6.24
N SER A 134 2.94 2.54 -6.94
CA SER A 134 3.59 1.38 -6.32
C SER A 134 4.90 1.05 -7.04
N LEU A 135 5.88 0.52 -6.32
CA LEU A 135 7.12 0.05 -6.92
C LEU A 135 6.92 -1.35 -7.54
N ASP A 136 7.53 -1.61 -8.69
CA ASP A 136 7.55 -2.96 -9.28
C ASP A 136 8.38 -3.92 -8.41
N HIS A 137 7.71 -4.92 -7.84
CA HIS A 137 8.34 -5.99 -7.04
C HIS A 137 9.39 -6.80 -7.82
N GLN A 138 9.37 -6.78 -9.16
CA GLN A 138 10.39 -7.41 -10.00
C GLN A 138 11.53 -6.46 -10.38
N GLY A 139 11.60 -5.28 -9.78
CA GLY A 139 12.58 -4.25 -10.09
C GLY A 139 14.03 -4.72 -9.96
N ALA A 140 14.32 -5.57 -8.98
CA ALA A 140 15.65 -6.17 -8.80
C ALA A 140 16.08 -7.06 -9.98
N ARG A 141 15.12 -7.64 -10.72
CA ARG A 141 15.37 -8.54 -11.85
C ARG A 141 15.30 -7.84 -13.22
N ARG A 142 14.42 -6.84 -13.36
CA ARG A 142 14.06 -6.23 -14.65
C ARG A 142 14.32 -4.72 -14.72
N GLY A 143 14.89 -4.13 -13.67
CA GLY A 143 15.01 -2.69 -13.48
C GLY A 143 13.81 -2.10 -12.75
N LYS A 144 14.07 -1.16 -11.83
CA LYS A 144 13.03 -0.49 -11.04
C LYS A 144 12.09 0.29 -11.98
N ARG A 145 10.78 0.12 -11.77
CA ARG A 145 9.72 0.82 -12.48
C ARG A 145 8.64 1.18 -11.49
N VAL A 146 7.93 2.26 -11.77
CA VAL A 146 6.85 2.76 -10.94
C VAL A 146 5.54 2.54 -11.68
N PHE A 147 4.58 1.93 -11.01
CA PHE A 147 3.23 1.83 -11.52
C PHE A 147 2.40 2.98 -10.97
N VAL A 148 1.66 3.65 -11.86
CA VAL A 148 0.67 4.66 -11.50
C VAL A 148 -0.70 4.02 -11.59
N HIS A 149 -1.45 4.10 -10.49
CA HIS A 149 -2.79 3.57 -10.35
C HIS A 149 -3.75 4.72 -10.02
N HIS A 150 -5.03 4.46 -10.22
CA HIS A 150 -6.08 5.36 -9.79
C HIS A 150 -7.38 4.60 -9.51
N GLY A 151 -8.26 5.20 -8.73
CA GLY A 151 -9.63 4.71 -8.55
C GLY A 151 -10.52 4.93 -9.78
N ASP A 152 -11.68 4.30 -9.76
CA ASP A 152 -12.62 4.25 -10.89
C ASP A 152 -13.26 5.60 -11.23
N GLN A 153 -13.31 6.53 -10.28
CA GLN A 153 -13.89 7.87 -10.46
C GLN A 153 -12.86 8.90 -10.93
N VAL A 154 -11.59 8.53 -11.05
CA VAL A 154 -10.54 9.42 -11.54
C VAL A 154 -10.57 9.51 -13.06
N SER A 155 -10.84 10.71 -13.57
CA SER A 155 -10.73 10.99 -15.00
C SER A 155 -9.27 11.00 -15.47
N ARG A 156 -9.04 10.74 -16.76
CA ARG A 156 -7.68 10.86 -17.35
C ARG A 156 -7.07 12.24 -17.11
N GLN A 157 -7.86 13.30 -17.25
CA GLN A 157 -7.41 14.67 -17.04
C GLN A 157 -6.99 14.91 -15.58
N SER A 158 -7.78 14.41 -14.62
CA SER A 158 -7.48 14.52 -13.19
C SER A 158 -6.19 13.78 -12.85
N ARG A 159 -6.01 12.56 -13.37
CA ARG A 159 -4.77 11.79 -13.19
C ARG A 159 -3.56 12.51 -13.78
N ASP A 160 -3.68 13.02 -15.01
CA ASP A 160 -2.56 13.69 -15.69
C ASP A 160 -2.19 15.00 -14.94
N HIS A 161 -3.18 15.71 -14.40
CA HIS A 161 -2.94 16.86 -13.52
C HIS A 161 -2.24 16.46 -12.22
N TRP A 162 -2.67 15.38 -11.58
CA TRP A 162 -2.04 14.85 -10.38
C TRP A 162 -0.57 14.48 -10.62
N LEU A 163 -0.26 13.83 -11.76
CA LEU A 163 1.12 13.49 -12.15
C LEU A 163 2.01 14.74 -12.33
N GLN A 164 1.45 15.82 -12.90
CA GLN A 164 2.16 17.09 -13.05
C GLN A 164 2.44 17.77 -11.71
N GLN A 165 1.52 17.68 -10.76
CA GLN A 165 1.67 18.26 -9.41
C GLN A 165 2.63 17.45 -8.53
N HIS A 166 2.70 16.13 -8.75
CA HIS A 166 3.51 15.21 -7.97
C HIS A 166 4.56 14.51 -8.86
N PRO A 167 5.50 15.25 -9.47
CA PRO A 167 6.52 14.66 -10.35
C PRO A 167 7.38 13.70 -9.55
N LEU A 168 7.67 12.52 -10.11
CA LEU A 168 8.46 11.49 -9.44
C LEU A 168 9.83 12.04 -9.02
N ALA A 169 10.22 11.79 -7.77
CA ALA A 169 11.45 12.31 -7.18
C ALA A 169 12.73 11.72 -7.79
N GLU A 170 12.60 10.57 -8.46
CA GLU A 170 13.67 9.87 -9.18
C GLU A 170 13.26 9.60 -10.64
N PRO A 171 14.20 9.61 -11.61
CA PRO A 171 13.90 9.42 -13.02
C PRO A 171 13.69 7.93 -13.38
N LEU A 172 12.68 7.29 -12.77
CA LEU A 172 12.30 5.92 -13.07
C LEU A 172 11.17 5.87 -14.11
N PRO A 173 11.07 4.81 -14.92
CA PRO A 173 9.94 4.63 -15.83
C PRO A 173 8.61 4.54 -15.08
N GLU A 174 7.68 5.45 -15.36
CA GLU A 174 6.30 5.41 -14.88
C GLU A 174 5.39 4.71 -15.88
N ILE A 175 4.61 3.72 -15.41
CA ILE A 175 3.66 2.95 -16.21
C ILE A 175 2.27 3.16 -15.63
N CYS A 176 1.41 3.88 -16.34
CA CYS A 176 0.00 4.02 -15.99
C CYS A 176 -0.73 2.70 -16.25
N ILE A 177 -1.27 2.11 -15.18
CA ILE A 177 -2.12 0.92 -15.28
C ILE A 177 -3.52 1.35 -15.72
N ARG A 178 -4.13 0.55 -16.61
CA ARG A 178 -5.51 0.74 -17.07
C ARG A 178 -6.51 0.04 -16.17
#